data_AF-L8LRT1-F1
#
_entry.id   AF-L8LRT1-F1
#
_cell.length_a   1.000
_cell.length_b   1.000
_cell.length_c   1.000
_cell.angle_alpha   90.00
_cell.angle_beta   90.00
_cell.angle_gamma   90.00
#
_symmetry.space_group_name_H-M   'P 1'
#
loop_
_entity.id
_entity.type
_entity.pdbx_description
1 polymer ?
#
loop_
_entity_poly.entity_id
_entity_poly.type
_entity_poly.pdbx_seq_one_letter_code
_entity_poly.pdbx_strand_id
1 'polypeptide(L)'
;MTVRQRLAQEIQESSDTLLEQVLDFILFLKTCKNQDNDSNKFTSVNLESTGSNQPPIWSLFEAAAESLSEEDLDELPIDGSKQHDHYLYGTPKREL
;
A
#
# COMPACT_ATOMS: atom_id res chain seq x y z
N MET A 1 14.95 -3.18 36.01
CA MET A 1 15.32 -2.57 34.72
C MET A 1 14.06 -2.36 33.90
N THR A 2 13.75 -1.14 33.49
CA THR A 2 12.57 -0.87 32.66
C THR A 2 12.92 -1.00 31.17
N VAL A 3 11.95 -1.37 30.32
CA VAL A 3 12.15 -1.48 28.86
C VAL A 3 12.73 -0.19 28.28
N ARG A 4 12.30 0.97 28.79
CA ARG A 4 12.83 2.29 28.38
C ARG A 4 14.32 2.45 28.65
N GLN A 5 14.79 2.00 29.81
CA GLN A 5 16.21 2.13 30.19
C GLN A 5 17.11 1.24 29.32
N ARG A 6 16.66 0.00 29.04
CA ARG A 6 17.41 -0.90 28.16
C ARG A 6 17.48 -0.39 26.73
N LEU A 7 16.38 0.16 26.21
CA LEU A 7 16.34 0.75 24.87
C LEU A 7 17.27 1.97 24.76
N ALA A 8 17.31 2.83 25.78
CA ALA A 8 18.20 3.98 25.80
C ALA A 8 19.68 3.57 25.81
N GLN A 9 20.03 2.50 26.54
CA GLN A 9 21.38 1.95 26.52
C GLN A 9 21.74 1.38 25.15
N GLU A 10 20.85 0.58 24.54
CA GLU A 10 21.10 -0.05 23.24
C GLU A 10 21.28 0.99 22.13
N ILE A 11 20.50 2.08 22.16
CA ILE A 11 20.64 3.20 21.22
C ILE A 11 22.02 3.87 21.33
N GLN A 12 22.58 3.94 22.54
CA GLN A 12 23.85 4.63 22.76
C GLN A 12 25.07 3.80 22.34
N GLU A 13 24.95 2.47 22.34
CA GLU A 13 26.00 1.54 21.89
C GLU A 13 25.87 1.17 20.39
N SER A 14 24.79 1.61 19.73
CA SER A 14 24.48 1.28 18.34
C SER A 14 25.13 2.22 17.32
N SER A 15 25.38 1.71 16.11
CA SER A 15 25.85 2.48 14.95
C SER A 15 24.75 3.38 14.38
N ASP A 16 25.14 4.54 13.84
CA ASP A 16 24.22 5.54 13.26
C ASP A 16 23.28 4.97 12.17
N THR A 17 23.75 4.00 11.37
CA THR A 17 22.92 3.35 10.34
C THR A 17 21.73 2.56 10.90
N LEU A 18 21.91 1.94 12.07
CA LEU A 18 20.82 1.23 12.76
C LEU A 18 19.87 2.22 13.43
N LEU A 19 20.39 3.36 13.90
CA LEU A 19 19.57 4.42 14.47
C LEU A 19 18.61 5.01 13.45
N GLU A 20 19.04 5.21 12.21
CA GLU A 20 18.18 5.65 11.10
C GLU A 20 17.03 4.66 10.87
N GLN A 21 17.33 3.36 10.76
CA GLN A 21 16.31 2.32 10.55
C GLN A 21 15.33 2.20 11.72
N VAL A 22 15.82 2.28 12.96
CA VAL A 22 14.98 2.23 14.16
C VAL A 22 14.12 3.50 14.27
N LEU A 23 14.67 4.66 13.92
CA LEU A 23 13.92 5.91 13.88
C LEU A 23 12.81 5.83 12.83
N ASP A 24 13.12 5.42 11.61
CA ASP A 24 12.14 5.23 10.54
C ASP A 24 11.05 4.24 10.96
N PHE A 25 11.43 3.15 11.61
CA PHE A 25 10.48 2.17 12.13
C PHE A 25 9.58 2.76 13.22
N ILE A 26 10.10 3.56 14.15
CA ILE A 26 9.30 4.23 15.19
C ILE A 26 8.38 5.29 14.57
N LEU A 27 8.87 6.06 13.59
CA LEU A 27 8.07 7.03 12.84
C LEU A 27 6.96 6.34 12.05
N PHE A 28 7.25 5.19 11.44
CA PHE A 28 6.27 4.33 10.79
C PHE A 28 5.20 3.86 11.78
N LEU A 29 5.59 3.29 12.93
CA LEU A 29 4.64 2.87 13.97
C LEU A 29 3.77 4.00 14.49
N LYS A 30 4.33 5.21 14.64
CA LYS A 30 3.54 6.41 15.01
C LYS A 30 2.56 6.82 13.91
N THR A 31 2.98 6.74 12.65
CA THR A 31 2.13 7.04 11.49
C THR A 31 0.98 6.04 11.38
N CYS A 32 1.24 4.74 11.56
CA CYS A 32 0.20 3.70 11.61
C CYS A 32 -0.75 3.90 12.79
N LYS A 33 -0.24 4.30 13.97
CA LYS A 33 -1.11 4.52 15.14
C LYS A 33 -2.05 5.70 15.00
N ASN A 34 -1.70 6.71 14.20
CA ASN A 34 -2.64 7.77 13.82
C ASN A 34 -3.67 7.31 12.76
N GLN A 35 -3.40 6.19 12.09
CA GLN A 35 -4.28 5.57 11.10
C GLN A 35 -5.17 4.47 11.71
N ASP A 36 -5.00 4.11 12.99
CA ASP A 36 -5.84 3.13 13.73
C ASP A 36 -7.29 3.62 14.01
N ASN A 37 -7.79 4.63 13.31
CA ASN A 37 -9.25 4.81 13.11
C ASN A 37 -9.76 4.17 11.80
N ASP A 38 -8.86 3.78 10.88
CA ASP A 38 -9.17 3.13 9.60
C ASP A 38 -8.14 2.02 9.33
N SER A 39 -8.31 0.91 10.04
CA SER A 39 -7.55 -0.31 9.85
C SER A 39 -7.72 -0.85 8.43
N ASN A 40 -6.75 -0.58 7.54
CA ASN A 40 -6.09 -1.55 6.67
C ASN A 40 -5.18 -0.83 5.64
N LYS A 41 -3.88 -0.68 5.93
CA LYS A 41 -2.91 -0.18 4.93
C LYS A 41 -1.55 -0.87 5.06
N PHE A 42 -1.52 -2.17 4.81
CA PHE A 42 -0.31 -2.83 4.34
C PHE A 42 -0.41 -2.91 2.81
N THR A 43 0.28 -2.00 2.12
CA THR A 43 1.06 -2.19 0.88
C THR A 43 1.25 -0.82 0.24
N SER A 44 2.48 -0.34 0.26
CA SER A 44 2.95 0.90 -0.33
C SER A 44 3.07 0.77 -1.85
N VAL A 45 2.37 1.64 -2.59
CA VAL A 45 2.93 2.26 -3.79
C VAL A 45 2.71 3.76 -3.65
N ASN A 46 3.81 4.50 -3.79
CA ASN A 46 3.90 5.94 -3.66
C ASN A 46 2.99 6.61 -4.71
N LEU A 47 1.91 7.25 -4.28
CA LEU A 47 1.22 8.28 -5.05
C LEU A 47 1.28 9.55 -4.22
N GLU A 48 1.97 10.55 -4.75
CA GLU A 48 2.24 11.83 -4.11
C GLU A 48 0.95 12.44 -3.55
N SER A 49 0.88 12.48 -2.22
CA SER A 49 -0.17 13.15 -1.47
C SER A 49 -0.05 14.67 -1.65
N THR A 50 -0.75 15.24 -2.64
CA THR A 50 -1.12 16.66 -2.57
C THR A 50 -2.22 16.80 -1.52
N GLY A 51 -1.94 17.54 -0.44
CA GLY A 51 -2.73 17.68 0.78
C GLY A 51 -4.18 18.14 0.58
N SER A 52 -5.02 17.23 0.10
CA SER A 52 -6.47 17.37 0.04
C SER A 52 -7.08 16.05 0.47
N ASN A 53 -8.24 16.15 1.11
CA ASN A 53 -9.09 15.08 1.62
C ASN A 53 -9.62 14.16 0.50
N GLN A 54 -8.71 13.61 -0.31
CA GLN A 54 -9.06 12.73 -1.40
C GLN A 54 -9.27 11.32 -0.85
N PRO A 55 -10.33 10.65 -1.28
CA PRO A 55 -10.55 9.26 -0.90
C PRO A 55 -9.37 8.41 -1.40
N PRO A 56 -9.11 7.26 -0.74
CA PRO A 56 -8.06 6.35 -1.17
C PRO A 56 -8.29 5.93 -2.64
N ILE A 57 -7.21 5.62 -3.37
CA ILE A 57 -7.28 5.20 -4.79
C ILE A 57 -8.28 4.04 -4.99
N TRP A 58 -8.41 3.13 -4.01
CA TRP A 58 -9.38 2.04 -4.04
C TRP A 58 -10.84 2.51 -4.12
N SER A 59 -11.19 3.63 -3.49
CA SER A 59 -12.53 4.23 -3.58
C SER A 59 -12.83 4.75 -4.98
N LEU A 60 -11.81 5.18 -5.74
CA LEU A 60 -11.97 5.51 -7.16
C LEU A 60 -12.29 4.26 -7.99
N PHE A 61 -11.62 3.14 -7.70
CA PHE A 61 -11.92 1.85 -8.36
C PHE A 61 -13.30 1.33 -7.98
N GLU A 62 -13.73 1.49 -6.73
CA GLU A 62 -15.07 1.10 -6.27
C GLU A 62 -16.16 1.93 -6.96
N ALA A 63 -16.00 3.26 -7.03
CA ALA A 63 -16.92 4.12 -7.76
C ALA A 63 -16.97 3.79 -9.27
N ALA A 64 -15.83 3.40 -9.86
CA ALA A 64 -15.80 2.93 -11.25
C ALA A 64 -16.50 1.57 -11.40
N ALA A 65 -16.32 0.66 -10.44
CA ALA A 65 -16.97 -0.65 -10.45
C ALA A 65 -18.50 -0.55 -10.28
N GLU A 66 -18.99 0.37 -9.44
CA GLU A 66 -20.42 0.65 -9.28
C GLU A 66 -21.10 1.18 -10.54
N SER A 67 -20.33 1.77 -11.46
CA SER A 67 -20.85 2.30 -12.72
C SER A 67 -21.00 1.25 -13.83
N LEU A 68 -20.50 0.03 -13.63
CA LEU A 68 -20.57 -1.09 -14.58
C LEU A 68 -21.84 -1.91 -14.35
N SER A 69 -22.49 -2.32 -15.44
CA SER A 69 -23.64 -3.23 -15.38
C SER A 69 -23.17 -4.69 -15.26
N GLU A 70 -24.03 -5.59 -14.80
CA GLU A 70 -23.71 -7.03 -14.75
C GLU A 70 -23.31 -7.59 -16.12
N GLU A 71 -23.90 -7.08 -17.20
CA GLU A 71 -23.55 -7.43 -18.58
C GLU A 71 -22.12 -7.03 -18.94
N ASP A 72 -21.66 -5.85 -18.49
CA ASP A 72 -20.29 -5.37 -18.73
C ASP A 72 -19.26 -6.17 -17.91
N LEU A 73 -19.66 -6.60 -16.70
CA LEU A 73 -18.84 -7.43 -15.83
C LEU A 73 -18.65 -8.84 -16.40
N ASP A 74 -19.67 -9.40 -17.03
CA ASP A 74 -19.59 -10.70 -17.70
C ASP A 74 -18.74 -10.67 -18.98
N GLU A 75 -18.60 -9.51 -19.63
CA GLU A 75 -17.70 -9.34 -20.77
C GLU A 75 -16.21 -9.26 -20.34
N LEU A 76 -15.93 -9.01 -19.05
CA LEU A 76 -14.56 -8.86 -18.58
C LEU A 76 -13.77 -10.17 -18.63
N PRO A 77 -12.51 -10.12 -19.08
CA PRO A 77 -11.67 -11.29 -19.16
C PRO A 77 -11.24 -11.79 -17.77
N ILE A 78 -11.54 -13.07 -17.50
CA ILE A 78 -11.16 -13.77 -16.26
C ILE A 78 -9.62 -13.80 -16.08
N ASP A 79 -8.86 -13.79 -17.18
CA ASP A 79 -7.40 -13.83 -17.21
C ASP A 79 -6.74 -12.43 -17.30
N GLY A 80 -7.49 -11.35 -17.05
CA GLY A 80 -7.04 -9.96 -17.23
C GLY A 80 -5.74 -9.63 -16.47
N SER A 81 -5.55 -10.15 -15.26
CA SER A 81 -4.32 -9.94 -14.49
C SER A 81 -3.10 -10.61 -15.12
N LYS A 82 -3.29 -11.81 -15.69
CA LYS A 82 -2.24 -12.63 -16.30
C LYS A 82 -1.90 -12.14 -17.71
N GLN A 83 -2.88 -11.65 -18.44
CA GLN A 83 -2.75 -11.27 -19.85
C GLN A 83 -2.93 -9.76 -20.08
N HIS A 84 -2.56 -8.92 -19.12
CA HIS A 84 -2.74 -7.47 -19.27
C HIS A 84 -2.09 -6.92 -20.54
N ASP A 85 -0.93 -7.45 -20.98
CA ASP A 85 -0.29 -7.04 -22.24
C ASP A 85 -1.15 -7.34 -23.48
N HIS A 86 -1.94 -8.40 -23.46
CA HIS A 86 -2.85 -8.73 -24.55
C HIS A 86 -3.98 -7.71 -24.62
N TYR A 87 -4.56 -7.38 -23.48
CA TYR A 87 -5.69 -6.44 -23.41
C TYR A 87 -5.28 -4.97 -23.57
N LEU A 88 -4.06 -4.59 -23.16
CA LEU A 88 -3.54 -3.23 -23.35
C LEU A 88 -2.94 -3.00 -24.74
N TYR A 89 -2.24 -4.00 -25.29
CA TYR A 89 -1.40 -3.80 -26.48
C TYR A 89 -1.73 -4.73 -27.65
N GLY A 90 -2.74 -5.62 -27.53
CA GLY A 90 -3.12 -6.56 -28.58
C GLY A 90 -2.08 -7.66 -28.84
N THR A 91 -1.14 -7.87 -27.91
CA THR A 91 -0.13 -8.93 -28.02
C THR A 91 -0.77 -10.32 -27.99
N PRO A 92 -0.19 -11.36 -28.63
CA PRO A 92 -0.78 -12.71 -28.61
C PRO A 92 -0.91 -13.25 -27.18
N LYS A 93 -2.00 -14.00 -26.92
CA LYS A 93 -2.25 -14.62 -25.61
C LYS A 93 -1.09 -15.56 -25.24
N ARG A 94 -0.65 -15.44 -23.99
CA ARG A 94 0.39 -16.32 -23.42
C ARG A 94 -0.26 -17.59 -22.88
N GLU A 95 -0.20 -18.66 -23.66
CA GLU A 95 -0.46 -20.04 -23.20
C GLU A 95 0.59 -20.41 -22.14
N LEU A 96 0.18 -21.12 -21.07
CA LEU A 96 1.10 -21.61 -20.03
C LEU A 96 1.92 -22.81 -20.52
#